data_AF-A0A9P1HAE6-F1
#
_entry.id   AF-A0A9P1HAE6-F1
#
_cell.length_a   1.000
_cell.length_b   1.000
_cell.length_c   1.000
_cell.angle_alpha   90.00
_cell.angle_beta   90.00
_cell.angle_gamma   90.00
#
_symmetry.space_group_name_H-M   'P 1'
#
loop_
_entity.id
_entity.type
_entity.pdbx_description
1 polymer ?
#
loop_
_entity_poly.entity_id
_entity_poly.type
_entity_poly.pdbx_seq_one_letter_code
_entity_poly.pdbx_strand_id
1 'polypeptide(L)'
;MAPIPDLGPGDYILWHPDLAYAIDNHPPARIWEAIFLPSSPISPAPPRSGNPFLLGHPSPDFGGGRGERAHLGRPGVQDVNDAGGEDGLMAMGLLPWNEKLVSDPVEKEVCRMANGILFPDRYGL
;
A
#
# COMPACT_ATOMS: atom_id res chain seq x y z
N MET A 1 -25.80 -8.57 -12.54
CA MET A 1 -24.98 -8.27 -11.34
C MET A 1 -25.40 -9.25 -10.26
N ALA A 2 -24.47 -9.92 -9.59
CA ALA A 2 -24.75 -10.87 -8.53
C ALA A 2 -24.33 -10.27 -7.18
N PRO A 3 -25.10 -10.46 -6.10
CA PRO A 3 -24.71 -9.97 -4.78
C PRO A 3 -23.50 -10.75 -4.27
N ILE A 4 -22.68 -10.07 -3.46
CA ILE A 4 -21.66 -10.72 -2.65
C ILE A 4 -22.32 -11.55 -1.52
N PRO A 5 -21.66 -12.57 -0.98
CA PRO A 5 -22.13 -13.27 0.22
C PRO A 5 -22.26 -12.34 1.43
N ASP A 6 -23.01 -12.79 2.44
CA ASP A 6 -23.03 -12.13 3.75
C ASP A 6 -21.62 -12.13 4.36
N LEU A 7 -21.19 -10.99 4.92
CA LEU A 7 -19.88 -10.80 5.54
C LEU A 7 -20.00 -10.48 7.03
N GLY A 8 -19.04 -10.97 7.80
CA GLY A 8 -18.75 -10.55 9.17
C GLY A 8 -17.51 -9.63 9.25
N PRO A 9 -17.31 -8.95 10.39
CA PRO A 9 -16.08 -8.18 10.63
C PRO A 9 -14.83 -9.05 10.51
N GLY A 10 -13.86 -8.59 9.73
CA GLY A 10 -12.61 -9.32 9.46
C GLY A 10 -12.62 -10.15 8.17
N ASP A 11 -13.79 -10.34 7.55
CA ASP A 11 -13.86 -10.96 6.23
C ASP A 11 -13.29 -10.02 5.16
N TYR A 12 -12.69 -10.60 4.12
CA TYR A 12 -12.17 -9.86 2.97
C TYR A 12 -12.73 -10.43 1.67
N ILE A 13 -12.99 -9.54 0.72
CA ILE A 13 -13.37 -9.89 -0.65
C ILE A 13 -12.24 -9.47 -1.58
N LEU A 14 -11.89 -10.35 -2.50
CA LEU A 14 -10.93 -10.09 -3.56
C LEU A 14 -11.64 -10.19 -4.90
N TRP A 15 -11.33 -9.27 -5.80
CA TRP A 15 -11.75 -9.34 -7.19
C TRP A 15 -10.61 -8.96 -8.11
N HIS A 16 -10.65 -9.51 -9.33
CA HIS A 16 -9.70 -9.17 -10.38
C HIS A 16 -9.90 -7.69 -10.80
N PRO A 17 -8.84 -6.92 -11.11
CA PRO A 17 -8.98 -5.52 -11.55
C PRO A 17 -9.89 -5.35 -12.77
N ASP A 18 -9.99 -6.36 -13.63
CA ASP A 18 -10.89 -6.35 -14.80
C ASP A 18 -12.32 -6.85 -14.50
N LEU A 19 -12.64 -7.24 -13.25
CA LEU A 19 -13.99 -7.63 -12.89
C LEU A 19 -14.88 -6.38 -12.77
N ALA A 20 -15.90 -6.28 -13.62
CA ALA A 20 -16.92 -5.25 -13.47
C ALA A 20 -17.66 -5.41 -12.13
N TYR A 21 -17.69 -4.34 -11.34
CA TYR A 21 -18.38 -4.27 -10.06
C TYR A 21 -19.13 -2.94 -9.93
N ALA A 22 -20.09 -2.89 -9.01
CA ALA A 22 -20.73 -1.66 -8.58
C ALA A 22 -21.23 -1.80 -7.15
N ILE A 23 -21.37 -0.66 -6.47
CA ILE A 23 -21.87 -0.57 -5.11
C ILE A 23 -23.39 -0.38 -5.20
N ASP A 24 -24.15 -1.17 -4.42
CA ASP A 24 -25.59 -0.96 -4.30
C ASP A 24 -25.85 0.37 -3.58
N ASN A 25 -26.72 1.20 -4.16
CA ASN A 25 -27.07 2.53 -3.65
C ASN A 25 -28.29 2.49 -2.71
N HIS A 26 -28.86 1.31 -2.45
CA HIS A 26 -29.92 1.20 -1.45
C HIS A 26 -29.39 1.44 -0.03
N PRO A 27 -30.14 2.21 0.80
CA PRO A 27 -29.73 2.47 2.16
C PRO A 27 -29.63 1.14 2.92
N PRO A 28 -28.46 0.82 3.50
CA PRO A 28 -28.27 -0.47 4.13
C PRO A 28 -29.10 -0.54 5.42
N ALA A 29 -29.59 -1.72 5.74
CA ALA A 29 -30.30 -1.97 7.01
C ALA A 29 -29.37 -1.83 8.24
N ARG A 30 -28.05 -1.80 8.03
CA ARG A 30 -27.01 -1.69 9.05
C ARG A 30 -25.85 -0.85 8.51
N ILE A 31 -25.20 -0.09 9.40
CA ILE A 31 -23.94 0.61 9.08
C ILE A 31 -22.85 -0.43 8.77
N TRP A 32 -22.13 -0.23 7.68
CA TRP A 32 -20.97 -1.01 7.30
C TRP A 32 -19.78 -0.08 7.08
N GLU A 33 -18.59 -0.59 7.39
CA GLU A 33 -17.31 0.08 7.16
C GLU A 33 -16.40 -0.90 6.43
N ALA A 34 -15.65 -0.40 5.45
CA ALA A 34 -14.72 -1.19 4.67
C ALA A 34 -13.41 -0.43 4.51
N ILE A 35 -12.29 -1.17 4.57
CA ILE A 35 -10.96 -0.65 4.28
C ILE A 35 -10.54 -1.20 2.93
N PHE A 36 -10.22 -0.32 1.98
CA PHE A 36 -9.75 -0.72 0.65
C PHE A 36 -8.25 -0.98 0.68
N LEU A 37 -7.86 -2.25 0.53
CA LEU A 37 -6.46 -2.71 0.51
C LEU A 37 -6.19 -3.48 -0.80
N PRO A 38 -5.60 -2.86 -1.82
CA PRO A 38 -5.31 -3.55 -3.07
C PRO A 38 -4.10 -4.47 -2.94
N SER A 39 -4.08 -5.55 -3.73
CA SER A 39 -2.83 -6.27 -4.00
C SER A 39 -2.02 -5.47 -5.02
N SER A 40 -0.84 -5.00 -4.62
CA SER A 40 0.06 -4.20 -5.47
C SER A 40 1.46 -4.80 -5.44
N PRO A 41 1.78 -5.74 -6.36
CA PRO A 41 3.11 -6.32 -6.43
C PRO A 41 4.15 -5.25 -6.77
N ILE A 42 5.38 -5.47 -6.31
CA ILE A 42 6.50 -4.58 -6.60
C ILE A 42 6.63 -4.38 -8.11
N SER A 43 6.62 -3.12 -8.53
CA SER A 43 6.64 -2.72 -9.94
C SER A 43 7.54 -1.50 -10.08
N PRO A 44 8.23 -1.32 -11.23
CA PRO A 44 8.99 -0.11 -11.50
C PRO A 44 8.04 1.10 -11.59
N ALA A 45 7.81 1.77 -10.46
CA ALA A 45 7.04 3.01 -10.40
C ALA A 45 7.99 4.21 -10.60
N PRO A 46 7.53 5.31 -11.21
CA PRO A 46 8.35 6.51 -11.32
C PRO A 46 8.79 7.00 -9.94
N PRO A 47 10.02 7.54 -9.81
CA PRO A 47 10.52 8.05 -8.54
C PRO A 47 9.58 9.12 -7.99
N ARG A 48 9.11 8.91 -6.76
CA ARG A 48 8.27 9.87 -6.04
C ARG A 48 9.14 10.82 -5.25
N SER A 49 8.80 12.11 -5.22
CA SER A 49 9.47 13.12 -4.41
C SER A 49 9.15 12.90 -2.93
N GLY A 50 9.88 11.98 -2.30
CA GLY A 50 9.71 11.59 -0.90
C GLY A 50 8.52 10.66 -0.65
N ASN A 51 8.48 10.06 0.54
CA ASN A 51 7.42 9.16 0.96
C ASN A 51 6.27 9.96 1.61
N PRO A 52 5.07 10.05 0.98
CA PRO A 52 3.95 10.85 1.49
C PRO A 52 3.46 10.39 2.87
N PHE A 53 3.63 9.10 3.20
CA PHE A 53 3.33 8.56 4.52
C PHE A 53 4.16 9.25 5.61
N LEU A 54 5.46 9.45 5.39
CA LEU A 54 6.32 10.11 6.38
C LEU A 54 5.93 11.58 6.59
N LEU A 55 5.50 12.24 5.53
CA LEU A 55 5.09 13.65 5.54
C LEU A 55 3.65 13.87 6.02
N GLY A 56 2.85 12.80 6.15
CA GLY A 56 1.42 12.89 6.43
C GLY A 56 0.64 13.56 5.30
N HIS A 57 1.13 13.48 4.07
CA HIS A 57 0.43 13.95 2.88
C HIS A 57 -0.48 12.85 2.32
N PRO A 58 -1.63 13.21 1.72
CA PRO A 58 -2.45 12.22 1.04
C PRO A 58 -1.70 11.67 -0.18
N SER A 59 -2.07 10.46 -0.62
CA SER A 59 -1.53 9.92 -1.86
C SER A 59 -1.86 10.86 -3.04
N PRO A 60 -0.93 11.05 -4.00
CA PRO A 60 -1.14 11.89 -5.19
C PRO A 60 -2.41 11.57 -5.98
N ASP A 61 -2.85 10.30 -5.96
CA ASP A 61 -4.03 9.83 -6.68
C ASP A 61 -5.34 10.43 -6.15
N PHE A 62 -5.33 11.00 -4.94
CA PHE A 62 -6.48 11.61 -4.29
C PHE A 62 -6.50 13.14 -4.38
N GLY A 63 -5.80 13.73 -5.34
CA GLY A 63 -5.89 15.16 -5.64
C GLY A 63 -5.20 16.09 -4.63
N GLY A 64 -4.35 15.55 -3.74
CA GLY A 64 -3.60 16.34 -2.76
C GLY A 64 -4.42 16.78 -1.55
N GLY A 65 -3.93 17.79 -0.81
CA GLY A 65 -4.60 18.34 0.37
C GLY A 65 -3.71 18.37 1.62
N ARG A 66 -4.30 18.74 2.77
CA ARG A 66 -3.56 18.79 4.04
C ARG A 66 -3.15 17.40 4.53
N GLY A 67 -3.91 16.37 4.17
CA GLY A 67 -3.73 15.02 4.68
C GLY A 67 -3.78 14.99 6.20
N GLU A 68 -2.99 14.10 6.77
CA GLU A 68 -2.98 13.80 8.19
C GLU A 68 -1.87 14.53 8.97
N ARG A 69 -1.07 15.38 8.30
CA ARG A 69 0.13 16.03 8.88
C ARG A 69 -0.05 16.76 10.22
N ALA A 70 -1.26 17.20 10.56
CA ALA A 70 -1.57 17.92 11.81
C ALA A 70 -2.36 17.07 12.82
N HIS A 71 -2.64 15.80 12.52
CA HIS A 71 -3.41 14.93 13.41
C HIS A 71 -2.50 14.35 14.49
N LEU A 72 -2.98 14.41 15.73
CA LEU A 72 -2.32 13.76 16.86
C LEU A 72 -2.53 12.25 16.76
N GLY A 73 -1.48 11.48 17.06
CA GLY A 73 -1.53 10.01 17.03
C GLY A 73 -1.45 9.39 15.63
N ARG A 74 -1.02 10.15 14.61
CA ARG A 74 -0.77 9.61 13.28
C ARG A 74 0.31 8.51 13.34
N PRO A 75 0.08 7.33 12.72
CA PRO A 75 1.09 6.28 12.65
C PRO A 75 2.39 6.76 12.01
N GLY A 76 3.51 6.35 12.60
CA GLY A 76 4.87 6.56 12.12
C GLY A 76 5.57 5.25 11.77
N VAL A 77 6.89 5.33 11.57
CA VAL A 77 7.72 4.17 11.20
C VAL A 77 7.66 3.06 12.26
N GLN A 78 7.62 3.42 13.54
CA GLN A 78 7.56 2.44 14.63
C GLN A 78 6.24 1.67 14.60
N ASP A 79 5.11 2.34 14.37
CA ASP A 79 3.80 1.67 14.28
C ASP A 79 3.73 0.68 13.11
N VAL A 80 4.35 1.02 11.97
CA VAL A 80 4.48 0.09 10.83
C VAL A 80 5.33 -1.11 11.21
N ASN A 81 6.46 -0.90 11.89
CA ASN A 81 7.32 -1.99 12.34
C ASN A 81 6.61 -2.89 13.37
N ASP A 82 5.88 -2.31 14.31
CA ASP A 82 5.19 -3.06 15.37
C ASP A 82 4.04 -3.90 14.80
N ALA A 83 3.36 -3.41 13.76
CA ALA A 83 2.26 -4.11 13.10
C ALA A 83 2.72 -5.15 12.08
N GLY A 84 3.77 -4.87 11.31
CA GLY A 84 4.15 -5.66 10.12
C GLY A 84 5.62 -6.06 10.03
N GLY A 85 6.47 -5.69 10.99
CA GLY A 85 7.90 -6.01 10.99
C GLY A 85 8.64 -5.49 9.75
N GLU A 86 9.70 -6.21 9.37
CA GLU A 86 10.51 -5.87 8.18
C GLU A 86 9.68 -5.91 6.89
N ASP A 87 8.75 -6.85 6.75
CA ASP A 87 7.88 -6.97 5.58
C ASP A 87 6.99 -5.75 5.41
N GLY A 88 6.41 -5.25 6.51
CA GLY A 88 5.63 -4.00 6.51
C GLY A 88 6.48 -2.79 6.16
N LEU A 89 7.71 -2.71 6.67
CA LEU A 89 8.63 -1.63 6.34
C LEU A 89 9.06 -1.66 4.87
N MET A 90 9.33 -2.85 4.30
CA MET A 90 9.65 -3.01 2.87
C MET A 90 8.47 -2.62 1.99
N ALA A 91 7.26 -3.10 2.30
CA ALA A 91 6.04 -2.79 1.57
C ALA A 91 5.74 -1.28 1.56
N MET A 92 6.05 -0.58 2.65
CA MET A 92 5.86 0.87 2.79
C MET A 92 6.99 1.72 2.20
N GLY A 93 8.04 1.09 1.64
CA GLY A 93 9.23 1.79 1.12
C GLY A 93 10.04 2.50 2.20
N LEU A 94 10.05 1.94 3.41
CA LEU A 94 10.81 2.43 4.57
C LEU A 94 12.08 1.60 4.84
N LEU A 95 12.13 0.39 4.28
CA LEU A 95 13.29 -0.51 4.30
C LEU A 95 13.57 -1.00 2.86
N PRO A 96 14.85 -1.13 2.44
CA PRO A 96 15.18 -1.69 1.13
C PRO A 96 14.80 -3.16 1.04
N TRP A 97 14.42 -3.59 -0.16
CA TRP A 97 14.14 -4.98 -0.48
C TRP A 97 15.39 -5.84 -0.34
N ASN A 98 15.24 -7.01 0.26
CA ASN A 98 16.34 -7.92 0.51
C ASN A 98 16.54 -8.90 -0.67
N GLU A 99 17.47 -8.56 -1.58
CA GLU A 99 17.84 -9.38 -2.75
C GLU A 99 18.29 -10.81 -2.39
N LYS A 100 18.74 -11.06 -1.14
CA LYS A 100 19.20 -12.38 -0.70
C LYS A 100 18.06 -13.35 -0.44
N LEU A 101 16.84 -12.86 -0.20
CA LEU A 101 15.66 -13.67 0.02
C LEU A 101 15.03 -14.16 -1.29
N VAL A 102 15.47 -13.59 -2.40
CA VAL A 102 14.95 -13.87 -3.73
C VAL A 102 15.89 -14.84 -4.44
N SER A 103 15.36 -15.88 -5.08
CA SER A 103 16.14 -16.83 -5.87
C SER A 103 16.09 -16.51 -7.36
N ASP A 104 14.94 -16.03 -7.84
CA ASP A 104 14.69 -15.75 -9.25
C ASP A 104 15.47 -14.51 -9.75
N PRO A 105 16.18 -14.60 -10.89
CA PRO A 105 16.96 -13.47 -11.42
C PRO A 105 16.12 -12.24 -11.78
N VAL A 106 14.89 -12.42 -12.26
CA VAL A 106 13.98 -11.32 -12.65
C VAL A 106 13.47 -10.61 -11.41
N GLU A 107 13.02 -11.36 -10.41
CA GLU A 107 12.58 -10.78 -9.13
C GLU A 107 13.72 -10.00 -8.44
N LYS A 108 14.97 -10.49 -8.52
CA LYS A 108 16.14 -9.76 -8.02
C LYS A 108 16.35 -8.43 -8.73
N GLU A 109 16.18 -8.40 -10.04
CA GLU A 109 16.31 -7.17 -10.82
C GLU A 109 15.23 -6.16 -10.43
N VAL A 110 13.99 -6.60 -10.25
CA VAL A 110 12.91 -5.72 -9.78
C VAL A 110 13.20 -5.16 -8.39
N CYS A 111 13.71 -5.98 -7.46
CA CYS A 111 14.14 -5.52 -6.14
C CYS A 111 15.26 -4.47 -6.22
N ARG A 112 16.26 -4.70 -7.09
CA ARG A 112 17.37 -3.77 -7.32
C ARG A 112 16.88 -2.43 -7.88
N MET A 113 16.01 -2.46 -8.89
CA MET A 113 15.41 -1.26 -9.47
C MET A 113 14.62 -0.48 -8.42
N ALA A 114 13.78 -1.16 -7.63
CA ALA A 114 13.02 -0.53 -6.56
C ALA A 114 13.93 0.11 -5.50
N ASN A 115 15.01 -0.57 -5.11
CA ASN A 115 15.98 -0.02 -4.17
C ASN A 115 16.68 1.23 -4.73
N GLY A 116 17.06 1.23 -6.01
CA GLY A 116 17.63 2.41 -6.67
C GLY A 116 16.66 3.60 -6.74
N ILE A 117 15.36 3.34 -6.88
CA ILE A 117 14.31 4.37 -6.92
C ILE A 117 14.00 4.92 -5.51
N LEU A 118 13.82 4.03 -4.53
CA LEU A 118 13.35 4.38 -3.18
C LEU A 118 14.49 4.87 -2.27
N PHE A 119 15.71 4.40 -2.51
CA PHE A 119 16.89 4.67 -1.69
C PHE A 119 18.09 5.09 -2.56
N PRO A 120 17.95 6.15 -3.39
CA PRO A 120 18.98 6.54 -4.36
C PRO A 120 20.32 6.90 -3.71
N ASP A 121 20.32 7.44 -2.48
CA ASP A 121 21.57 7.77 -1.78
C ASP A 121 22.40 6.54 -1.39
N ARG A 122 21.78 5.35 -1.36
CA ARG A 122 22.41 4.08 -0.95
C ARG A 122 22.58 3.09 -2.11
N TYR A 123 21.68 3.16 -3.10
CA TYR A 123 21.59 2.20 -4.20
C TYR A 123 21.50 2.88 -5.57
N GLY A 124 21.65 4.20 -5.64
CA GLY A 124 21.74 4.92 -6.90
C GLY A 124 22.95 4.46 -7.71
N LEU A 125 22.75 4.31 -9.01
CA LEU A 125 23.81 4.13 -10.00
C LEU A 125 24.49 5.46 -10.31
#